data_AF-A0A9Q3GUZ2-F1
#
_entry.id   AF-A0A9Q3GUZ2-F1
#
_cell.length_a   1.000
_cell.length_b   1.000
_cell.length_c   1.000
_cell.angle_alpha   90.00
_cell.angle_beta   90.00
_cell.angle_gamma   90.00
#
_symmetry.space_group_name_H-M   'P 1'
#
loop_
_entity.id
_entity.type
_entity.pdbx_description
1 polymer ?
#
loop_
_entity_poly.entity_id
_entity_poly.type
_entity_poly.pdbx_seq_one_letter_code
_entity_poly.pdbx_strand_id
1 'polypeptide(L)'
;MQSFLGFAIDYRNHIKNFSCITSSVYKLCSKDVVFEITKDSRDAYERIKHELTNAPSLIIPDFELQLKLYIDAACSKGLGASLHQRQIVDGEPREVVICYISRKLEDSEASYGETQTEFLFLV
;
A
#
# COMPACT_ATOMS: atom_id res chain seq x y z
N MET A 1 -14.30 13.41 -4.65
CA MET A 1 -12.93 13.01 -4.20
C MET A 1 -13.00 11.92 -3.13
N GLN A 2 -13.83 12.05 -2.09
CA GLN A 2 -14.07 10.99 -1.10
C GLN A 2 -14.60 9.68 -1.72
N SER A 3 -15.47 9.74 -2.73
CA SER A 3 -15.93 8.57 -3.48
C SER A 3 -14.81 7.84 -4.23
N PHE A 4 -13.89 8.58 -4.85
CA PHE A 4 -12.71 8.02 -5.51
C PHE A 4 -11.76 7.35 -4.51
N LEU A 5 -11.52 7.99 -3.35
CA LEU A 5 -10.73 7.39 -2.29
C LEU A 5 -11.39 6.11 -1.75
N GLY A 6 -12.72 6.11 -1.57
CA GLY A 6 -13.48 4.91 -1.20
C GLY A 6 -13.24 3.75 -2.16
N PHE A 7 -13.36 4.00 -3.46
CA PHE A 7 -13.04 3.00 -4.48
C PHE A 7 -11.56 2.55 -4.44
N ALA A 8 -10.63 3.50 -4.31
CA ALA A 8 -9.20 3.18 -4.29
C ALA A 8 -8.80 2.33 -3.07
N ILE A 9 -9.51 2.46 -1.94
CA ILE A 9 -9.30 1.62 -0.74
C ILE A 9 -9.58 0.16 -1.02
N ASP A 10 -10.60 -0.16 -1.82
CA ASP A 10 -10.93 -1.55 -2.18
C ASP A 10 -9.77 -2.24 -2.91
N TYR A 11 -8.99 -1.46 -3.66
CA TYR A 11 -7.82 -1.93 -4.40
C TYR A 11 -6.50 -1.66 -3.69
N ARG A 12 -6.50 -1.26 -2.41
CA ARG A 12 -5.27 -0.95 -1.65
C ARG A 12 -4.27 -2.11 -1.66
N ASN A 13 -4.77 -3.35 -1.75
CA ASN A 13 -3.96 -4.56 -1.74
C ASN A 13 -3.23 -4.81 -3.07
N HIS A 14 -3.56 -4.08 -4.13
CA HIS A 14 -2.94 -4.19 -5.45
C HIS A 14 -1.86 -3.13 -5.67
N ILE A 15 -1.78 -2.13 -4.79
CA ILE A 15 -0.93 -0.95 -4.96
C ILE A 15 0.14 -0.95 -3.88
N LYS A 16 1.41 -1.00 -4.29
CA LYS A 16 2.53 -0.89 -3.35
C LYS A 16 2.53 0.50 -2.69
N ASN A 17 2.69 0.56 -1.37
CA ASN A 17 2.81 1.80 -0.59
C ASN A 17 1.60 2.75 -0.74
N PHE A 18 0.40 2.20 -0.89
CA PHE A 18 -0.84 2.96 -1.07
C PHE A 18 -1.08 4.04 -0.01
N SER A 19 -0.79 3.75 1.27
CA SER A 19 -0.87 4.70 2.38
C SER A 19 -0.04 5.97 2.15
N CYS A 20 1.18 5.82 1.61
CA CYS A 20 2.06 6.96 1.33
C CYS A 20 1.50 7.85 0.21
N ILE A 21 1.01 7.25 -0.87
CA ILE A 21 0.47 7.96 -2.04
C ILE A 21 -0.83 8.68 -1.67
N THR A 22 -1.73 7.98 -0.96
CA THR A 22 -3.02 8.55 -0.57
C THR A 22 -2.93 9.59 0.54
N SER A 23 -1.85 9.63 1.31
CA SER A 23 -1.66 10.60 2.40
C SER A 23 -1.84 12.06 1.95
N SER A 24 -1.32 12.42 0.77
CA SER A 24 -1.48 13.76 0.18
C SER A 24 -2.94 14.06 -0.20
N VAL A 25 -3.64 13.06 -0.73
CA VAL A 25 -5.05 13.18 -1.14
C VAL A 25 -5.99 13.24 0.07
N TYR A 26 -5.70 12.49 1.14
CA TYR A 26 -6.46 12.55 2.40
C TYR A 26 -6.36 13.92 3.08
N LYS A 27 -5.21 14.60 2.99
CA LYS A 27 -5.06 15.97 3.50
C LYS A 27 -6.04 16.94 2.82
N LEU A 28 -6.29 16.79 1.51
CA LEU A 28 -7.26 17.61 0.79
C LEU A 28 -8.71 17.36 1.20
N CYS A 29 -9.01 16.17 1.74
CA CYS A 29 -10.35 15.82 2.19
C CYS A 29 -10.58 16.10 3.68
N SER A 30 -9.61 16.70 4.38
CA SER A 30 -9.69 17.03 5.80
C SER A 30 -10.53 18.29 6.03
N LYS A 31 -11.33 18.30 7.11
CA LYS A 31 -12.32 19.36 7.38
C LYS A 31 -11.72 20.76 7.57
N ASP A 32 -10.46 20.82 7.98
CA ASP A 32 -9.76 22.07 8.33
C ASP A 32 -8.83 22.61 7.23
N VAL A 33 -8.90 22.05 6.02
CA VAL A 33 -8.00 22.40 4.92
C VAL A 33 -8.79 22.97 3.74
N VAL A 34 -8.32 24.10 3.20
CA VAL A 34 -8.87 24.67 1.96
C VAL A 34 -8.64 23.67 0.83
N PHE A 35 -9.70 23.31 0.10
CA PHE A 35 -9.62 22.38 -1.02
C PHE A 35 -8.82 23.01 -2.17
N GLU A 36 -7.51 22.84 -2.16
CA GLU A 36 -6.59 23.32 -3.19
C GLU A 36 -5.83 22.14 -3.80
N ILE A 37 -6.00 21.92 -5.11
CA ILE A 37 -5.27 20.87 -5.81
C ILE A 37 -3.83 21.34 -6.05
N THR A 38 -2.96 21.03 -5.09
CA THR A 38 -1.51 21.21 -5.23
C THR A 38 -0.94 20.24 -6.26
N LYS A 39 0.25 20.55 -6.78
CA LYS A 39 0.98 19.67 -7.72
C LYS A 39 1.17 18.27 -7.14
N ASP A 40 1.60 18.17 -5.88
CA ASP A 40 1.80 16.89 -5.18
C ASP A 40 0.52 16.06 -5.10
N SER A 41 -0.63 16.70 -4.87
CA SER A 41 -1.91 16.02 -4.77
C SER A 41 -2.40 15.55 -6.14
N ARG A 42 -2.12 16.31 -7.20
CA ARG A 42 -2.41 15.91 -8.59
C ARG A 42 -1.54 14.74 -9.01
N ASP A 43 -0.25 14.79 -8.71
CA ASP A 43 0.70 13.73 -9.04
C ASP A 43 0.34 12.44 -8.28
N ALA A 44 -0.06 12.54 -7.01
CA ALA A 44 -0.57 11.40 -6.24
C ALA A 44 -1.86 10.81 -6.86
N TYR A 45 -2.79 11.67 -7.29
CA TYR A 45 -4.04 11.22 -7.92
C TYR A 45 -3.80 10.49 -9.25
N GLU A 46 -2.94 11.03 -10.12
CA GLU A 46 -2.61 10.36 -11.39
C GLU A 46 -1.81 9.08 -11.16
N ARG A 47 -0.95 9.04 -10.12
CA ARG A 47 -0.25 7.81 -9.74
C ARG A 47 -1.23 6.72 -9.29
N ILE A 48 -2.22 7.04 -8.46
CA ILE A 48 -3.25 6.07 -8.05
C ILE A 48 -3.99 5.54 -9.28
N LYS A 49 -4.35 6.39 -10.25
CA LYS A 49 -5.01 5.95 -11.48
C LYS A 49 -4.12 5.02 -12.32
N HIS A 50 -2.84 5.35 -12.43
CA HIS A 50 -1.87 4.53 -13.14
C HIS A 50 -1.71 3.14 -12.48
N GLU A 51 -1.55 3.10 -11.16
CA GLU A 51 -1.43 1.86 -10.39
C GLU A 51 -2.72 1.03 -10.44
N LEU A 52 -3.90 1.66 -10.40
CA LEU A 52 -5.18 0.95 -10.55
C LEU A 52 -5.35 0.33 -11.95
N THR A 53 -4.84 0.99 -12.98
CA THR A 53 -4.95 0.53 -14.38
C THR A 53 -3.94 -0.57 -14.70
N ASN A 54 -2.74 -0.50 -14.09
CA ASN A 54 -1.67 -1.47 -14.27
C ASN A 54 -1.55 -2.46 -13.11
N ALA A 55 -2.56 -2.49 -12.22
CA ALA A 55 -2.55 -3.34 -11.05
C ALA A 55 -2.32 -4.80 -11.46
N PRO A 56 -1.30 -5.48 -10.91
CA PRO A 56 -1.13 -6.89 -11.19
C PRO A 56 -2.36 -7.65 -10.68
N SER A 57 -2.79 -8.65 -11.46
CA SER A 57 -3.79 -9.61 -10.99
C SER A 57 -3.20 -10.33 -9.77
N LEU A 58 -3.75 -10.06 -8.59
CA LEU A 58 -3.35 -10.78 -7.38
C LEU A 58 -3.72 -12.25 -7.56
N ILE A 59 -2.77 -13.11 -7.24
CA ILE A 59 -2.95 -14.56 -7.33
C ILE A 59 -3.56 -15.06 -6.01
N ILE A 60 -4.47 -16.01 -6.10
CA ILE A 60 -5.14 -16.60 -4.94
C ILE A 60 -4.08 -17.34 -4.11
N PRO A 61 -3.97 -17.08 -2.79
CA PRO A 61 -3.03 -17.78 -1.94
C PRO A 61 -3.39 -19.26 -1.80
N ASP A 62 -2.36 -20.09 -1.83
CA ASP A 62 -2.46 -21.51 -1.48
C ASP A 62 -1.99 -21.67 -0.03
N PHE A 63 -2.90 -22.04 0.87
CA PHE A 63 -2.58 -22.14 2.29
C PHE A 63 -1.70 -23.35 2.66
N GLU A 64 -1.46 -24.27 1.73
CA GLU A 64 -0.52 -25.39 1.94
C GLU A 64 0.94 -24.99 1.65
N LEU A 65 1.15 -23.88 0.96
CA LEU A 65 2.48 -23.39 0.57
C LEU A 65 3.00 -22.30 1.50
N GLN A 66 4.32 -22.21 1.64
CA GLN A 66 4.96 -21.20 2.47
C GLN A 66 4.71 -19.78 1.93
N LEU A 67 4.24 -18.91 2.82
CA LEU A 67 4.07 -17.48 2.58
C LEU A 67 5.34 -16.74 3.02
N LYS A 68 5.79 -15.78 2.20
CA LYS A 68 6.91 -14.90 2.51
C LYS A 68 6.40 -13.48 2.66
N LEU A 69 6.71 -12.85 3.80
CA LEU A 69 6.39 -11.46 4.04
C LEU A 69 7.64 -10.61 3.85
N TYR A 70 7.56 -9.63 2.94
CA TYR A 70 8.60 -8.62 2.75
C TYR A 70 8.09 -7.30 3.31
N ILE A 71 8.75 -6.80 4.34
CA ILE A 71 8.40 -5.54 4.98
C ILE A 71 9.30 -4.44 4.40
N ASP A 72 8.70 -3.31 4.06
CA ASP A 72 9.39 -2.14 3.51
C ASP A 72 8.99 -0.92 4.35
N ALA A 73 9.87 -0.54 5.28
CA ALA A 73 9.68 0.60 6.18
C ALA A 73 10.10 1.95 5.53
N ALA A 74 10.04 2.05 4.20
CA ALA A 74 10.63 3.17 3.44
C ALA A 74 10.01 4.57 3.68
N CYS A 75 8.98 4.74 4.51
CA CYS A 75 8.37 6.06 4.73
C CYS A 75 8.16 6.42 6.21
N SER A 76 8.61 7.61 6.60
CA SER A 76 8.39 8.20 7.92
C SER A 76 6.92 8.43 8.31
N LYS A 77 5.97 8.17 7.40
CA LYS A 77 4.53 8.41 7.58
C LYS A 77 3.67 7.18 7.33
N GLY A 78 4.27 6.04 6.93
CA GLY A 78 3.49 4.87 6.54
C GLY A 78 4.32 3.60 6.42
N LEU A 79 3.68 2.51 6.80
CA LEU A 79 4.17 1.14 6.70
C LEU A 79 3.75 0.53 5.38
N GLY A 80 4.67 -0.17 4.72
CA GLY A 80 4.39 -1.04 3.59
C GLY A 80 4.90 -2.45 3.85
N ALA A 81 4.15 -3.45 3.41
CA ALA A 81 4.68 -4.79 3.19
C ALA A 81 4.06 -5.41 1.95
N SER A 82 4.65 -6.50 1.52
CA SER A 82 4.15 -7.33 0.43
C SER A 82 4.22 -8.79 0.85
N LEU A 83 3.11 -9.50 0.64
CA LEU A 83 3.00 -10.93 0.84
C LEU A 83 3.26 -11.62 -0.50
N HIS A 84 4.24 -12.50 -0.50
CA HIS A 84 4.68 -13.26 -1.66
C HIS A 84 4.50 -14.75 -1.40
N GLN A 85 4.32 -15.50 -2.47
CA GLN A 85 4.25 -16.95 -2.42
C GLN A 85 4.92 -17.53 -3.65
N ARG A 86 5.59 -18.67 -3.50
CA ARG A 86 6.12 -19.41 -4.64
C ARG A 86 5.03 -20.34 -5.16
N GLN A 87 4.50 -20.04 -6.34
CA GLN A 87 3.45 -20.83 -6.99
C GLN A 87 3.84 -21.20 -8.43
N ILE A 88 3.17 -22.20 -8.98
CA ILE A 88 3.34 -22.57 -10.39
C ILE A 88 2.47 -21.63 -11.23
N VAL A 89 3.11 -20.79 -12.04
CA VAL A 89 2.44 -19.90 -13.01
C VAL A 89 2.99 -20.24 -14.39
N ASP A 90 2.10 -20.50 -15.34
CA ASP A 90 2.45 -20.94 -16.71
C ASP A 90 3.31 -22.22 -16.74
N GLY A 91 3.15 -23.10 -15.76
CA GLY A 91 3.91 -24.36 -15.65
C GLY A 91 5.28 -24.23 -14.98
N GLU A 92 5.70 -23.03 -14.57
CA GLU A 92 6.97 -22.82 -13.88
C GLU A 92 6.79 -22.23 -12.47
N PRO A 93 7.64 -22.62 -11.49
CA PRO A 93 7.58 -22.09 -10.15
C PRO A 93 8.11 -20.65 -10.12
N ARG A 94 7.21 -19.67 -9.96
CA ARG A 94 7.53 -18.25 -9.85
C ARG A 94 7.15 -17.73 -8.47
N GLU A 95 7.90 -16.74 -7.99
CA GLU A 95 7.52 -15.98 -6.82
C GLU A 95 6.53 -14.90 -7.25
N VAL A 96 5.34 -14.95 -6.67
CA VAL A 96 4.21 -14.09 -7.04
C VAL A 96 3.74 -13.29 -5.85
N VAL A 97 3.28 -12.08 -6.11
CA VAL A 97 2.70 -11.21 -5.09
C VAL A 97 1.25 -11.61 -4.88
N ILE A 98 0.92 -11.99 -3.64
CA ILE A 98 -0.44 -12.32 -3.21
C ILE A 98 -1.19 -11.05 -2.81
N CYS A 99 -0.54 -10.16 -2.05
CA CYS A 99 -1.11 -8.87 -1.70
C CYS A 99 -0.03 -7.89 -1.25
N TYR A 100 -0.32 -6.60 -1.45
CA TYR A 100 0.35 -5.51 -0.76
C TYR A 100 -0.45 -5.17 0.49
N ILE A 101 0.25 -4.83 1.56
CA ILE A 101 -0.35 -4.37 2.80
C ILE A 101 0.25 -3.01 3.07
N SER A 102 -0.59 -2.01 3.32
CA SER A 102 -0.12 -0.70 3.73
C SER A 102 -0.98 -0.14 4.85
N ARG A 103 -0.31 0.47 5.83
CA ARG A 103 -0.94 1.06 7.00
C ARG A 103 -0.31 2.43 7.24
N LYS A 104 -1.11 3.38 7.70
CA LYS A 104 -0.60 4.68 8.15
C LYS A 104 -0.09 4.51 9.58
N LEU A 105 1.10 5.05 9.86
CA LEU A 105 1.63 5.09 11.23
C LEU A 105 0.80 6.07 12.06
N GLU A 106 0.52 5.69 13.31
CA GLU A 106 -0.01 6.63 14.30
C GLU A 106 1.07 7.62 14.74
N ASP A 107 0.67 8.76 15.31
CA ASP A 107 1.61 9.79 15.76
C ASP A 107 2.56 9.26 16.85
N SER A 108 2.12 8.29 17.66
CA SER A 108 2.96 7.56 18.64
C SER A 108 3.95 6.59 18.00
N GLU A 109 3.67 6.10 16.79
CA GLU A 109 4.50 5.17 16.04
C GLU A 109 5.44 5.90 15.06
N ALA A 110 5.17 7.18 14.77
CA ALA A 110 5.95 7.99 13.84
C ALA A 110 7.40 8.24 14.28
N SER A 111 7.71 8.07 15.57
CA SER A 111 9.06 8.17 16.12
C SER A 111 9.83 6.84 16.13
N TYR A 112 9.23 5.75 15.64
CA TYR A 112 9.87 4.43 15.65
C TYR A 112 10.99 4.34 14.61
N GLY A 113 12.08 3.67 14.98
CA GLY A 113 13.14 3.32 14.02
C GLY A 113 12.69 2.25 13.03
N GLU A 114 13.43 2.06 11.93
CA GLU A 114 13.11 1.08 10.88
C GLU A 114 12.89 -0.33 11.44
N THR A 115 13.74 -0.79 12.37
CA THR A 115 13.59 -2.11 13.01
C THR A 115 12.32 -2.22 13.86
N GLN A 116 11.98 -1.21 14.65
CA GLN A 116 10.75 -1.21 15.47
C GLN A 116 9.50 -1.22 14.59
N THR A 117 9.59 -0.50 13.49
CA THR A 117 8.57 -0.37 12.45
C THR A 117 8.36 -1.72 11.73
N GLU A 118 9.42 -2.49 11.49
CA GLU A 118 9.32 -3.87 10.98
C GLU A 118 8.64 -4.82 11.99
N PHE A 119 9.01 -4.76 13.28
CA PHE A 119 8.37 -5.59 14.31
C PHE A 119 6.89 -5.26 14.50
N LEU A 120 6.51 -3.99 14.38
CA LEU A 120 5.11 -3.57 14.44
C LEU A 120 4.26 -4.20 13.33
N PHE A 121 4.86 -4.64 12.23
CA PHE A 121 4.15 -5.32 11.16
C PHE A 121 3.76 -6.77 11.50
N LEU A 122 4.47 -7.39 12.45
CA LEU A 122 4.21 -8.76 12.88
C LEU A 122 3.12 -8.87 13.96
N VAL A 123 2.70 -7.73 14.52
CA VAL A 123 1.71 -7.62 15.61
C VAL A 123 0.35 -7.22 15.04
#